data_AF-A0A109RV52-F1
#
_entry.id   AF-A0A109RV52-F1
#
_cell.length_a   1.000
_cell.length_b   1.000
_cell.length_c   1.000
_cell.angle_alpha   90.00
_cell.angle_beta   90.00
_cell.angle_gamma   90.00
#
_symmetry.space_group_name_H-M   'P 1'
#
loop_
_entity.id
_entity.type
_entity.pdbx_description
1 polymer ?
#
loop_
_entity_poly.entity_id
_entity_poly.type
_entity_poly.pdbx_seq_one_letter_code
_entity_poly.pdbx_strand_id
1 'polypeptide(L)' 'MEWTPTVGQKVRAKIYMDNDLTDEGMGIQRYANKGDELIIRRINSGYKTCISVSHENITDRTFGVSVDEIEPV' A
#
# COMPACT_ATOMS: atom_id res chain seq x y z
N MET A 1 -6.66 -0.65 -20.47
CA MET A 1 -7.01 0.65 -19.86
C MET A 1 -5.94 0.96 -18.84
N GLU A 2 -5.32 2.13 -18.91
CA GLU A 2 -4.52 2.62 -17.78
C GLU A 2 -5.50 3.04 -16.69
N TRP A 3 -5.46 2.36 -15.55
CA TRP A 3 -6.23 2.72 -14.37
C TRP A 3 -5.45 3.76 -13.56
N THR A 4 -6.16 4.78 -13.06
CA THR A 4 -5.59 5.83 -12.21
C THR A 4 -6.07 5.65 -10.77
N PRO A 5 -5.16 5.47 -9.79
CA PRO A 5 -5.53 5.34 -8.38
C PRO A 5 -6.19 6.61 -7.85
N THR A 6 -7.23 6.45 -7.02
CA THR A 6 -7.95 7.56 -6.38
C THR A 6 -8.07 7.36 -4.86
N VAL A 7 -8.01 8.44 -4.07
CA VAL A 7 -8.20 8.36 -2.61
C VAL A 7 -9.61 7.84 -2.27
N GLY A 8 -9.70 6.92 -1.31
CA GLY A 8 -10.90 6.21 -0.90
C GLY A 8 -11.18 4.93 -1.69
N GLN A 9 -10.46 4.68 -2.78
CA GLN A 9 -10.66 3.48 -3.60
C GLN A 9 -10.14 2.22 -2.89
N LYS A 10 -10.89 1.12 -3.04
CA LYS A 10 -10.43 -0.23 -2.67
C LYS A 10 -9.53 -0.80 -3.77
N VAL A 11 -8.42 -1.38 -3.35
CA VAL A 11 -7.42 -2.02 -4.21
C VAL A 11 -6.99 -3.35 -3.60
N ARG A 12 -6.47 -4.25 -4.42
CA ARG A 12 -5.94 -5.54 -3.98
C ARG A 12 -4.41 -5.54 -4.06
N ALA A 13 -3.75 -6.07 -3.03
CA ALA A 13 -2.31 -6.27 -3.04
C ALA A 13 -1.91 -7.39 -4.02
N LYS A 14 -0.99 -7.11 -4.95
CA LYS A 14 -0.48 -8.09 -5.93
C LYS A 14 0.68 -8.92 -5.40
N ILE A 15 1.34 -8.45 -4.35
CA ILE A 15 2.52 -9.07 -3.71
C ILE A 15 2.36 -9.07 -2.19
N TYR A 16 3.25 -9.78 -1.49
CA TYR A 16 3.44 -9.59 -0.06
C TYR A 16 4.14 -8.25 0.17
N MET A 17 3.56 -7.41 1.03
CA MET A 17 4.08 -6.07 1.35
C MET A 17 4.76 -6.15 2.71
N ASP A 18 6.04 -6.51 2.67
CA ASP A 18 6.92 -6.56 3.83
C ASP A 18 7.82 -5.31 3.80
N ASN A 19 7.96 -4.62 4.94
CA ASN A 19 8.96 -3.56 5.07
C ASN A 19 10.20 -4.14 5.72
N ASP A 20 11.28 -4.14 4.94
CA ASP A 20 12.59 -4.56 5.41
C ASP A 20 13.20 -3.39 6.20
N LEU A 21 12.82 -3.28 7.48
CA LEU A 21 13.48 -2.36 8.43
C LEU A 21 14.86 -2.91 8.85
N THR A 22 15.53 -3.64 7.96
CA THR A 22 16.77 -4.39 8.21
C THR A 22 17.95 -3.52 8.63
N ASP A 23 17.90 -2.21 8.39
CA ASP A 23 18.95 -1.30 8.84
C ASP A 23 18.93 -0.99 10.36
N GLU A 24 17.85 -1.31 11.10
CA GLU A 24 17.77 -1.03 12.55
C GLU A 24 17.53 -2.26 13.45
N GLY A 25 17.58 -3.48 12.91
CA GLY A 25 17.44 -4.69 13.73
C GLY A 25 16.05 -4.91 14.33
N MET A 26 15.01 -4.22 13.83
CA MET A 26 13.63 -4.33 14.33
C MET A 26 12.80 -5.46 13.69
N GLY A 27 13.40 -6.26 12.80
CA GLY A 27 12.74 -7.38 12.12
C GLY A 27 11.85 -6.96 10.95
N ILE A 28 11.39 -7.95 10.18
CA ILE A 28 10.51 -7.74 9.02
C ILE A 28 9.09 -7.49 9.53
N GLN A 29 8.52 -6.32 9.25
CA GLN A 29 7.11 -6.04 9.53
C GLN A 29 6.27 -6.30 8.28
N ARG A 30 5.41 -7.32 8.33
CA ARG A 30 4.43 -7.61 7.26
C ARG A 30 3.22 -6.69 7.39
N TYR A 31 2.95 -5.90 6.34
CA TYR A 31 1.83 -4.96 6.30
C TYR A 31 0.60 -5.51 5.56
N ALA A 32 0.80 -6.31 4.51
CA ALA A 32 -0.29 -6.97 3.79
C ALA A 32 0.18 -8.26 3.10
N ASN A 33 -0.71 -9.24 3.01
CA ASN A 33 -0.52 -10.42 2.18
C ASN A 33 -0.94 -10.14 0.74
N LYS A 34 -0.39 -10.91 -0.20
CA LYS A 34 -0.92 -10.96 -1.57
C LYS A 34 -2.40 -11.35 -1.53
N GLY A 35 -3.24 -10.55 -2.17
CA GLY A 35 -4.70 -10.75 -2.23
C GLY A 35 -5.49 -9.94 -1.20
N ASP A 36 -4.85 -9.33 -0.21
CA ASP A 36 -5.53 -8.48 0.76
C ASP A 36 -6.15 -7.25 0.09
N GLU A 37 -7.34 -6.86 0.55
CA GLU A 37 -7.99 -5.61 0.14
C GLU A 37 -7.55 -4.44 1.03
N LEU A 38 -7.17 -3.35 0.39
CA LEU A 38 -6.63 -2.15 1.03
C LEU A 38 -7.39 -0.92 0.52
N ILE A 39 -7.36 0.16 1.30
CA ILE A 39 -7.96 1.45 0.92
C ILE A 39 -6.85 2.46 0.66
N ILE A 40 -6.92 3.16 -0.47
CA ILE A 40 -6.04 4.31 -0.74
C ILE A 40 -6.40 5.46 0.19
N ARG A 41 -5.49 5.85 1.06
CA ARG A 41 -5.68 6.95 2.03
C ARG A 41 -5.06 8.26 1.56
N ARG A 42 -3.98 8.21 0.79
CA ARG A 42 -3.27 9.40 0.27
C ARG A 42 -2.53 9.07 -1.03
N ILE A 43 -2.43 10.05 -1.92
CA ILE A 43 -1.57 10.00 -3.11
C ILE A 43 -0.59 11.16 -2.99
N ASN A 44 0.72 10.88 -2.86
CA ASN A 44 1.72 11.93 -2.73
C ASN A 44 2.21 12.37 -4.11
N SER A 45 1.89 13.61 -4.51
CA SER A 45 2.38 14.23 -5.73
C SER A 45 3.82 14.76 -5.52
N GLY A 46 4.82 13.94 -5.82
CA GLY A 46 6.23 14.36 -5.71
C GLY A 46 7.24 13.24 -5.90
N TYR A 47 6.85 12.02 -5.57
CA TYR A 47 7.59 10.80 -5.90
C TYR A 47 6.67 9.97 -6.79
N LYS A 48 7.18 9.48 -7.92
CA LYS A 48 6.41 8.78 -8.98
C LYS A 48 5.59 7.57 -8.49
N THR A 49 5.73 7.15 -7.24
CA THR A 49 5.28 5.83 -6.75
C THR A 49 5.07 5.82 -5.23
N CYS A 50 4.40 6.82 -4.65
CA CYS A 50 4.14 6.81 -3.21
C CYS A 50 2.64 6.99 -2.90
N ILE A 51 1.90 5.88 -3.02
CA ILE A 51 0.50 5.76 -2.60
C ILE A 51 0.48 5.25 -1.17
N SER A 52 -0.23 5.92 -0.28
CA SER A 52 -0.40 5.43 1.09
C SER A 52 -1.70 4.65 1.21
N VAL A 53 -1.61 3.41 1.66
CA VAL A 53 -2.74 2.48 1.80
C VAL A 53 -2.84 1.96 3.24
N SER A 54 -4.02 1.45 3.61
CA SER A 54 -4.24 0.74 4.87
C SER A 54 -5.32 -0.33 4.71
N HIS A 55 -5.35 -1.29 5.63
CA HIS A 55 -6.54 -2.13 5.82
C HIS A 55 -7.74 -1.27 6.25
N GLU A 56 -8.96 -1.74 5.97
CA GLU A 56 -10.20 -0.99 6.22
C GLU A 56 -10.35 -0.59 7.70
N ASN A 57 -10.04 -1.50 8.61
CA ASN A 57 -10.13 -1.31 10.07
C ASN A 57 -8.98 -0.48 10.68
N ILE A 58 -8.01 -0.06 9.86
CA ILE A 58 -6.85 0.71 10.29
C ILE A 58 -7.05 2.16 9.83
N THR A 59 -7.10 3.09 10.79
CA THR A 59 -7.45 4.50 10.54
C THR A 59 -6.37 5.49 10.98
N ASP A 60 -5.40 5.05 11.77
CA ASP A 60 -4.35 5.88 12.39
C ASP A 60 -3.00 5.78 11.69
N ARG A 61 -2.81 4.78 10.82
CA ARG A 61 -1.53 4.48 10.14
C ARG A 61 -1.76 4.03 8.70
N THR A 62 -0.73 4.22 7.89
CA THR A 62 -0.68 3.80 6.48
C THR A 62 0.71 3.29 6.15
N PHE A 63 0.84 2.49 5.10
CA PHE A 63 2.12 2.12 4.51
C PHE A 63 2.17 2.51 3.03
N GLY A 64 3.37 2.72 2.51
CA GLY A 64 3.59 3.16 1.13
C GLY A 64 3.59 1.97 0.16
N VAL A 65 2.98 2.17 -1.00
CA VAL A 65 3.01 1.23 -2.14
C VAL A 65 3.17 2.00 -3.46
N SER A 66 3.69 1.30 -4.46
CA SER A 66 3.71 1.73 -5.85
C SER A 66 2.45 1.23 -6.59
N VAL A 67 2.13 1.85 -7.73
CA VAL A 67 0.97 1.47 -8.56
C VAL A 67 1.06 0.00 -9.01
N ASP A 68 2.26 -0.50 -9.30
CA ASP A 68 2.45 -1.84 -9.84
C ASP A 68 2.25 -2.96 -8.81
N GLU A 69 2.24 -2.62 -7.51
CA GLU A 69 2.04 -3.54 -6.38
C GLU A 69 0.56 -3.71 -5.99
N ILE A 70 -0.33 -2.92 -6.60
CA ILE A 70 -1.76 -2.93 -6.35
C ILE A 70 -2.58 -3.01 -7.65
N GLU A 71 -3.83 -3.42 -7.55
CA GLU A 71 -4.79 -3.41 -8.66
C GLU A 71 -6.18 -2.94 -8.18
N PRO A 72 -7.00 -2.32 -9.05
CA PRO A 72 -8.36 -1.97 -8.68
C PRO A 72 -9.17 -3.25 -8.39
N VAL A 73 -9.99 -3.22 -7.34
CA VAL A 73 -11.01 -4.25 -7.06
C VAL A 73 -12.27 -4.00 -7.86
#